data_AF-A0A3P5XA17-F1
#
_entry.id   AF-A0A3P5XA17-F1
#
_cell.length_a   1.000
_cell.length_b   1.000
_cell.length_c   1.000
_cell.angle_alpha   90.00
_cell.angle_beta   90.00
_cell.angle_gamma   90.00
#
_symmetry.space_group_name_H-M   'P 1'
#
loop_
_entity.id
_entity.type
_entity.pdbx_description
1 polymer ?
#
loop_
_entity_poly.entity_id
_entity_poly.type
_entity_poly.pdbx_seq_one_letter_code
_entity_poly.pdbx_strand_id
1 'polypeptide(L)'
;MRFIGKLLATILFGLLTFVALTPLAAALLKGNQAGPPLVVIAALVVVSVMAFTAPTGRRAWGRGSLIAGACFLALPLSMTVLSGLAAQEVVAQAGAGQEAVAAAGATIGAGIMVGASAFFGFFLGTIFLVTGLVLVLGGRREVVIVQA
;
A
#
# COMPACT_ATOMS: atom_id res chain seq x y z
N MET A 1 8.90 7.97 -27.27
CA MET A 1 8.46 8.60 -26.01
C MET A 1 7.39 7.82 -25.22
N ARG A 2 6.52 6.99 -25.83
CA ARG A 2 5.44 6.27 -25.11
C ARG A 2 5.92 5.16 -24.14
N PHE A 3 7.11 4.60 -24.34
CA PHE A 3 7.65 3.51 -23.52
C PHE A 3 8.28 4.01 -22.20
N ILE A 4 9.05 5.09 -22.25
CA ILE A 4 9.73 5.70 -21.09
C ILE A 4 8.72 6.09 -20.01
N GLY A 5 7.60 6.72 -20.40
CA GLY A 5 6.54 7.11 -19.45
C GLY A 5 5.86 5.93 -18.75
N LYS A 6 5.79 4.75 -19.40
CA LYS A 6 5.26 3.52 -18.77
C LYS A 6 6.27 2.94 -17.80
N LEU A 7 7.55 2.92 -18.18
CA LEU A 7 8.63 2.36 -17.39
C LEU A 7 8.81 3.16 -16.09
N LEU A 8 8.80 4.50 -16.18
CA LEU A 8 8.83 5.39 -15.01
C LEU A 8 7.62 5.20 -14.08
N ALA A 9 6.41 5.11 -14.63
CA ALA A 9 5.20 4.85 -13.82
C ALA A 9 5.31 3.50 -13.10
N THR A 10 5.77 2.47 -13.78
CA THR A 10 5.91 1.11 -13.24
C THR A 10 6.89 1.10 -12.08
N ILE A 11 8.08 1.71 -12.24
CA ILE A 11 9.09 1.78 -11.18
C ILE A 11 8.57 2.59 -9.99
N LEU A 12 8.02 3.79 -10.24
CA LEU A 12 7.59 4.69 -9.18
C LEU A 12 6.44 4.10 -8.36
N PHE A 13 5.38 3.61 -9.02
CA PHE A 13 4.23 3.04 -8.32
C PHE A 13 4.52 1.65 -7.76
N GLY A 14 5.41 0.87 -8.39
CA GLY A 14 5.93 -0.38 -7.82
C GLY A 14 6.69 -0.16 -6.52
N LEU A 15 7.55 0.88 -6.47
CA LEU A 15 8.29 1.21 -5.26
C LEU A 15 7.39 1.80 -4.16
N LEU A 16 6.41 2.64 -4.52
CA LEU A 16 5.43 3.17 -3.57
C LEU A 16 4.56 2.07 -2.95
N THR A 17 4.10 1.11 -3.75
CA THR A 17 3.32 -0.03 -3.26
C THR A 17 4.15 -0.97 -2.40
N PHE A 18 5.43 -1.17 -2.73
CA PHE A 18 6.38 -1.88 -1.89
C PHE A 18 6.46 -1.24 -0.50
N VAL A 19 6.72 0.07 -0.43
CA VAL A 19 6.81 0.79 0.85
C VAL A 19 5.51 0.67 1.64
N ALA A 20 4.36 0.84 1.00
CA ALA A 20 3.05 0.78 1.66
C ALA A 20 2.72 -0.61 2.24
N LEU A 21 3.18 -1.70 1.61
CA LEU A 21 2.88 -3.07 2.03
C LEU A 21 3.92 -3.68 2.96
N THR A 22 5.09 -3.04 3.14
CA THR A 22 6.14 -3.44 4.10
C THR A 22 5.61 -3.88 5.47
N PRO A 23 4.71 -3.14 6.15
CA PRO A 23 4.25 -3.54 7.49
C PRO A 23 3.42 -4.83 7.49
N LEU A 24 2.56 -5.03 6.48
CA LEU A 24 1.81 -6.28 6.31
C LEU A 24 2.77 -7.46 6.12
N ALA A 25 3.82 -7.21 5.36
CA ALA A 25 4.84 -8.17 5.06
C ALA A 25 5.65 -8.58 6.28
N ALA A 26 6.03 -7.61 7.11
CA ALA A 26 6.68 -7.86 8.40
C ALA A 26 5.78 -8.67 9.34
N ALA A 27 4.46 -8.43 9.32
CA ALA A 27 3.51 -9.18 10.13
C ALA A 27 3.44 -10.67 9.73
N LEU A 28 3.59 -10.97 8.43
CA LEU A 28 3.47 -12.33 7.90
C LEU A 28 4.79 -13.14 7.96
N LEU A 29 5.93 -12.49 8.18
CA LEU A 29 7.26 -13.12 8.22
C LEU A 29 7.72 -13.54 9.63
N LYS A 30 6.82 -13.67 10.61
CA LYS A 30 7.16 -14.26 11.92
C LYS A 30 7.59 -15.73 11.74
N GLY A 31 8.88 -15.94 11.46
CA GLY A 31 9.52 -17.22 11.19
C GLY A 31 10.66 -17.03 10.18
N ASN A 32 11.90 -17.28 10.61
CA ASN A 32 13.25 -17.19 10.01
C ASN A 32 13.45 -17.30 8.47
N GLN A 33 12.57 -16.75 7.64
CA GLN A 33 12.68 -16.76 6.18
C GLN A 33 13.41 -15.49 5.75
N ALA A 34 14.68 -15.64 5.39
CA ALA A 34 15.59 -14.57 4.97
C ALA A 34 15.23 -13.92 3.61
N GLY A 35 13.99 -14.06 3.14
CA GLY A 35 13.54 -13.62 1.82
C GLY A 35 12.55 -12.46 1.88
N PRO A 36 12.48 -11.63 0.83
CA PRO A 36 11.41 -10.64 0.73
C PRO A 36 10.05 -11.38 0.77
N PRO A 37 9.10 -10.87 1.56
CA PRO A 37 7.80 -11.51 1.76
C PRO A 37 7.09 -11.70 0.43
N LEU A 38 6.66 -12.94 0.14
CA LEU A 38 5.96 -13.31 -1.10
C LEU A 38 4.79 -12.36 -1.42
N VAL A 39 4.09 -11.84 -0.40
CA VAL A 39 2.98 -10.90 -0.55
C VAL A 39 3.42 -9.56 -1.15
N VAL A 40 4.58 -9.04 -0.74
CA VAL A 40 5.13 -7.78 -1.29
C VAL A 40 5.66 -7.97 -2.70
N ILE A 41 6.31 -9.11 -2.97
CA ILE A 41 6.76 -9.45 -4.33
C ILE A 41 5.55 -9.62 -5.25
N ALA A 42 4.52 -10.35 -4.82
CA ALA A 42 3.30 -10.57 -5.59
C ALA A 42 2.59 -9.24 -5.89
N ALA A 43 2.45 -8.36 -4.89
CA ALA A 43 1.86 -7.04 -5.09
C ALA A 43 2.69 -6.18 -6.05
N LEU A 44 4.02 -6.18 -5.93
CA LEU A 44 4.92 -5.45 -6.82
C LEU A 44 4.80 -5.97 -8.26
N VAL A 45 4.76 -7.29 -8.45
CA VAL A 45 4.58 -7.91 -9.78
C VAL A 45 3.21 -7.55 -10.36
N VAL A 46 2.13 -7.64 -9.58
CA VAL A 46 0.78 -7.30 -10.04
C VAL A 46 0.69 -5.82 -10.45
N VAL A 47 1.19 -4.91 -9.62
CA VAL A 47 1.24 -3.46 -9.92
C VAL A 47 2.06 -3.21 -11.18
N SER A 48 3.22 -3.85 -11.29
CA SER A 48 4.13 -3.66 -12.42
C SER A 48 3.52 -4.17 -13.74
N VAL A 49 2.89 -5.34 -13.71
CA VAL A 49 2.20 -5.93 -14.87
C VAL A 49 0.99 -5.07 -15.27
N MET A 50 0.19 -4.59 -14.31
CA MET A 50 -0.97 -3.75 -14.61
C MET A 50 -0.62 -2.36 -15.15
N ALA A 51 0.48 -1.76 -14.67
CA ALA A 51 1.01 -0.50 -15.17
C ALA A 51 1.59 -0.67 -16.59
N PHE A 52 2.33 -1.76 -16.84
CA PHE A 52 2.99 -2.02 -18.11
C PHE A 52 2.02 -2.39 -19.23
N THR A 53 0.98 -3.18 -18.92
CA THR A 53 -0.07 -3.61 -19.88
C THR A 53 -1.04 -2.49 -20.28
N ALA A 54 -0.89 -1.28 -19.74
CA ALA A 54 -1.75 -0.16 -20.12
C ALA A 54 -1.50 0.29 -21.58
N PRO A 55 -2.57 0.52 -22.37
CA PRO A 55 -2.44 0.82 -23.81
C PRO A 55 -1.81 2.19 -24.10
N THR A 56 -1.87 3.14 -23.16
CA THR A 56 -1.28 4.48 -23.30
C THR A 56 -0.51 4.89 -22.03
N GLY A 57 0.48 5.78 -22.19
CA GLY A 57 1.27 6.30 -21.05
C GLY A 57 0.38 6.96 -19.99
N ARG A 58 -0.61 7.77 -20.39
CA ARG A 58 -1.58 8.40 -19.47
C ARG A 58 -2.37 7.36 -18.65
N ARG A 59 -2.77 6.23 -19.25
CA ARG A 59 -3.48 5.15 -18.55
C ARG A 59 -2.56 4.33 -17.63
N ALA A 60 -1.26 4.22 -17.93
CA ALA A 60 -0.29 3.57 -17.05
C ALA A 60 -0.14 4.33 -15.72
N TRP A 61 -0.05 5.67 -15.78
CA TRP A 61 0.00 6.52 -14.60
C TRP A 61 -1.29 6.46 -13.78
N GLY A 62 -2.46 6.48 -14.44
CA GLY A 62 -3.73 6.38 -13.75
C GLY A 62 -3.96 5.02 -13.07
N ARG A 63 -3.61 3.91 -13.72
CA ARG A 63 -3.70 2.57 -13.12
C ARG A 63 -2.70 2.37 -11.99
N GLY A 64 -1.46 2.83 -12.18
CA GLY A 64 -0.42 2.77 -11.14
C GLY A 64 -0.82 3.55 -9.89
N SER A 65 -1.34 4.76 -10.04
CA SER A 65 -1.78 5.57 -8.89
C SER A 65 -3.04 5.02 -8.22
N LEU A 66 -3.98 4.43 -8.97
CA LEU A 66 -5.16 3.77 -8.38
C LEU A 66 -4.75 2.62 -7.45
N ILE A 67 -3.86 1.75 -7.91
CA ILE A 67 -3.42 0.59 -7.11
C ILE A 67 -2.56 1.06 -5.95
N ALA A 68 -1.65 2.02 -6.17
CA ALA A 68 -0.87 2.62 -5.08
C ALA A 68 -1.78 3.28 -4.04
N GLY A 69 -2.80 4.03 -4.45
CA GLY A 69 -3.78 4.64 -3.56
C GLY A 69 -4.53 3.60 -2.73
N ALA A 70 -4.97 2.50 -3.34
CA ALA A 70 -5.59 1.38 -2.63
C ALA A 70 -4.64 0.73 -1.61
N CYS A 71 -3.36 0.55 -1.95
CA CYS A 71 -2.35 0.04 -1.02
C CYS A 71 -2.09 1.00 0.14
N PHE A 72 -2.03 2.31 -0.10
CA PHE A 72 -1.90 3.31 0.97
C PHE A 72 -3.12 3.36 1.89
N LEU A 73 -4.33 3.17 1.35
CA LEU A 73 -5.54 3.03 2.17
C LEU A 73 -5.56 1.71 2.98
N ALA A 74 -4.87 0.67 2.50
CA ALA A 74 -4.72 -0.60 3.24
C ALA A 74 -3.57 -0.57 4.27
N LEU A 75 -2.70 0.45 4.23
CA LEU A 75 -1.57 0.63 5.15
C LEU A 75 -2.00 0.68 6.63
N PRO A 76 -3.08 1.37 7.03
CA PRO A 76 -3.51 1.41 8.43
C PRO A 76 -3.94 0.04 8.93
N LEU A 77 -4.63 -0.74 8.09
CA LEU A 77 -5.00 -2.13 8.39
C LEU A 77 -3.78 -3.04 8.49
N SER A 78 -2.75 -2.77 7.68
CA SER A 78 -1.50 -3.51 7.74
C SER A 78 -0.75 -3.22 9.05
N MET A 79 -0.77 -1.96 9.49
CA MET A 79 -0.16 -1.54 10.75
C MET A 79 -0.93 -2.03 11.97
N THR A 80 -2.27 -2.11 11.95
CA THR A 80 -3.02 -2.70 13.07
C THR A 80 -2.63 -4.15 13.30
N VAL A 81 -2.48 -4.93 12.23
CA VAL A 81 -2.03 -6.33 12.31
C VAL A 81 -0.61 -6.42 12.85
N LEU A 82 0.34 -5.66 12.29
CA LEU A 82 1.73 -5.68 12.73
C LEU A 82 1.87 -5.23 14.20
N SER A 83 1.23 -4.11 14.57
CA SER A 83 1.28 -3.59 15.93
C SER A 83 0.61 -4.53 16.93
N GLY A 84 -0.45 -5.24 16.55
CA GLY A 84 -1.07 -6.28 17.38
C GLY A 84 -0.11 -7.45 17.64
N LEU A 85 0.59 -7.92 16.61
CA LEU A 85 1.57 -9.01 16.74
C LEU A 85 2.80 -8.58 17.56
N ALA A 86 3.25 -7.33 17.42
CA ALA A 86 4.33 -6.77 18.22
C ALA A 86 3.90 -6.62 19.69
N ALA A 87 2.67 -6.17 19.95
CA ALA A 87 2.15 -6.02 21.30
C ALA A 87 2.07 -7.36 22.05
N GLN A 88 1.63 -8.42 21.37
CA GLN A 88 1.63 -9.78 21.93
C GLN A 88 3.03 -10.25 22.32
N GLU A 89 4.04 -9.91 21.51
CA GLU A 89 5.42 -10.32 21.75
C GLU A 89 6.05 -9.56 22.93
N VAL A 90 5.74 -8.27 23.06
CA VAL A 90 6.14 -7.46 24.22
C VAL A 90 5.55 -8.00 25.52
N VAL A 91 4.28 -8.42 25.50
CA VAL A 91 3.62 -9.03 26.67
C VAL A 91 4.19 -10.42 26.97
N ALA A 92 4.43 -11.24 25.94
CA ALA A 92 4.99 -12.58 26.09
C ALA A 92 6.44 -12.58 26.62
N GLN A 93 7.20 -11.51 26.38
CA GLN A 93 8.56 -11.32 26.87
C GLN A 93 8.62 -10.62 28.24
N ALA A 94 7.48 -10.19 28.79
CA ALA A 94 7.43 -9.52 30.08
C ALA A 94 7.74 -10.52 31.21
N GLY A 95 8.54 -10.09 32.19
CA GLY A 95 8.79 -10.89 33.40
C GLY A 95 7.52 -11.06 34.24
N ALA A 96 7.47 -12.15 35.03
CA ALA A 96 6.33 -12.46 35.89
C ALA A 96 5.95 -11.25 36.78
N GLY A 97 4.70 -10.81 36.66
CA GLY A 97 4.18 -9.64 37.40
C GLY A 97 4.31 -8.28 36.67
N GLN A 98 5.00 -8.20 35.53
CA GLN A 98 5.10 -6.96 34.72
C GLN A 98 4.20 -6.96 33.48
N GLU A 99 3.44 -8.02 33.24
CA GLU A 99 2.58 -8.21 32.07
C GLU A 99 1.58 -7.06 31.87
N ALA A 100 0.99 -6.55 32.96
CA ALA A 100 0.04 -5.44 32.90
C ALA A 100 0.69 -4.13 32.42
N VAL A 101 1.91 -3.85 32.87
CA VAL A 101 2.67 -2.65 32.47
C VAL A 101 3.16 -2.79 31.03
N ALA A 102 3.62 -3.99 30.66
CA ALA A 102 4.03 -4.30 29.29
C ALA A 102 2.85 -4.18 28.30
N ALA A 103 1.66 -4.66 28.68
CA ALA A 103 0.44 -4.54 27.89
C ALA A 103 0.01 -3.08 27.72
N ALA A 104 0.06 -2.28 28.79
CA ALA A 104 -0.25 -0.85 28.73
C ALA A 104 0.72 -0.09 27.81
N GLY A 105 2.03 -0.34 27.92
CA GLY A 105 3.03 0.27 27.03
C GLY A 105 2.86 -0.16 25.57
N ALA A 106 2.62 -1.45 25.33
CA ALA A 106 2.43 -2.02 24.01
C ALA A 106 1.19 -1.47 23.30
N THR A 107 0.08 -1.30 24.01
CA THR A 107 -1.16 -0.72 23.46
C THR A 107 -1.01 0.74 23.09
N ILE A 108 -0.33 1.55 23.92
CA ILE A 108 -0.06 2.95 23.61
C ILE A 108 0.85 3.06 22.37
N GLY A 109 1.94 2.28 22.33
CA GLY A 109 2.86 2.25 21.19
C GLY A 109 2.15 1.82 19.90
N ALA A 110 1.34 0.76 19.96
CA ALA A 110 0.51 0.31 18.86
C ALA A 110 -0.47 1.39 18.38
N GLY A 111 -1.16 2.05 19.31
CA GLY A 111 -2.13 3.11 19.00
C GLY A 111 -1.50 4.29 18.26
N ILE A 112 -0.30 4.73 18.68
CA ILE A 112 0.42 5.83 18.01
C ILE A 112 0.84 5.42 16.59
N MET A 113 1.39 4.22 16.41
CA MET A 113 1.82 3.73 15.10
C MET A 113 0.64 3.56 14.14
N VAL A 114 -0.46 2.98 14.62
CA VAL A 114 -1.70 2.84 13.85
C VAL A 114 -2.27 4.22 13.51
N GLY A 115 -2.33 5.15 14.46
CA GLY A 115 -2.84 6.50 14.23
C GLY A 115 -2.02 7.28 13.19
N ALA A 116 -0.69 7.25 13.28
CA ALA A 116 0.19 7.87 12.29
C ALA A 116 -0.02 7.23 10.90
N SER A 117 -0.08 5.90 10.85
CA SER A 117 -0.31 5.17 9.61
C SER A 117 -1.68 5.45 8.98
N ALA A 118 -2.71 5.63 9.81
CA ALA A 118 -4.07 6.01 9.41
C ALA A 118 -4.08 7.40 8.77
N PHE A 119 -3.39 8.36 9.38
CA PHE A 119 -3.26 9.71 8.82
C PHE A 119 -2.60 9.67 7.44
N PHE A 120 -1.36 9.17 7.36
CA PHE A 120 -0.63 9.16 6.08
C PHE A 120 -1.32 8.27 5.02
N GLY A 121 -1.79 7.09 5.42
CA GLY A 121 -2.46 6.15 4.54
C GLY A 121 -3.76 6.73 3.96
N PHE A 122 -4.56 7.40 4.79
CA PHE A 122 -5.81 8.02 4.34
C PHE A 122 -5.58 9.20 3.39
N PHE A 123 -4.70 10.15 3.76
CA PHE A 123 -4.47 11.34 2.95
C PHE A 123 -3.76 11.02 1.63
N LEU A 124 -2.63 10.29 1.66
CA LEU A 124 -1.92 9.92 0.44
C LEU A 124 -2.75 8.96 -0.41
N GLY A 125 -3.41 7.99 0.24
CA GLY A 125 -4.28 7.04 -0.43
C GLY A 125 -5.41 7.73 -1.21
N THR A 126 -6.10 8.67 -0.58
CA THR A 126 -7.19 9.43 -1.21
C THR A 126 -6.68 10.27 -2.38
N ILE A 127 -5.55 10.98 -2.22
CA ILE A 127 -4.96 11.79 -3.30
C ILE A 127 -4.61 10.92 -4.51
N PHE A 128 -3.95 9.78 -4.29
CA PHE A 128 -3.57 8.87 -5.37
C PHE A 128 -4.78 8.23 -6.06
N LEU A 129 -5.83 7.90 -5.29
CA LEU A 129 -7.06 7.32 -5.80
C LEU A 129 -7.82 8.33 -6.66
N VAL A 130 -8.03 9.55 -6.17
CA VAL A 130 -8.67 10.64 -6.94
C VAL A 130 -7.90 10.94 -8.22
N THR A 131 -6.58 11.13 -8.12
CA THR A 131 -5.72 11.41 -9.28
C THR A 131 -5.78 10.27 -10.30
N GLY A 132 -5.77 9.02 -9.83
CA GLY A 132 -5.84 7.86 -10.70
C GLY A 132 -7.18 7.71 -11.40
N LEU A 133 -8.28 7.96 -10.69
CA LEU A 133 -9.63 7.95 -11.26
C LEU A 133 -9.75 9.00 -12.37
N VAL A 134 -9.27 10.23 -12.13
CA VAL A 134 -9.26 11.33 -13.11
C VAL A 134 -8.43 10.96 -14.35
N LEU A 135 -7.26 10.35 -14.16
CA LEU A 135 -6.38 9.96 -15.27
C LEU A 135 -6.94 8.79 -16.10
N VAL A 136 -7.63 7.84 -15.46
CA VAL A 136 -8.25 6.70 -16.15
C VAL A 136 -9.53 7.10 -16.90
N LEU A 137 -10.39 7.91 -16.28
CA LEU A 137 -11.70 8.28 -16.84
C LEU A 137 -11.65 9.49 -17.78
N GLY A 138 -10.76 10.47 -17.56
CA GLY A 138 -10.72 11.73 -18.30
C GLY A 138 -10.26 11.65 -19.77
N GLY A 139 -10.21 10.46 -20.36
CA GLY A 139 -9.82 10.22 -21.75
C GLY A 139 -10.93 9.73 -22.68
N ARG A 140 -12.13 9.44 -22.17
CA ARG A 140 -13.27 9.01 -22.99
C ARG A 140 -14.06 10.25 -23.44
N ARG A 141 -13.72 10.79 -24.60
CA ARG A 141 -14.64 11.67 -25.34
C ARG A 141 -15.55 10.77 -26.15
N GLU A 142 -16.76 10.52 -25.67
CA GLU A 142 -17.80 9.92 -26.50
C GLU A 142 -18.27 10.97 -27.49
N VAL A 143 -17.90 10.81 -28.75
CA VAL A 143 -18.45 11.61 -29.85
C VAL A 143 -19.71 10.89 -30.30
N VAL A 144 -20.86 11.41 -29.88
CA VAL A 144 -22.15 10.98 -30.40
C VAL A 144 -22.25 11.55 -31.81
N ILE A 145 -22.09 10.68 -32.82
CA ILE A 145 -22.34 11.04 -34.20
C ILE A 145 -23.85 10.97 -34.40
N VAL A 146 -24.50 12.13 -34.48
CA VAL A 146 -25.89 12.22 -34.91
C VAL A 146 -25.88 12.17 -36.44
N GLN A 147 -26.36 11.07 -37.02
CA GLN A 147 -26.68 11.03 -38.45
C GLN A 147 -27.93 11.88 -38.67
N ALA A 148 -27.81 12.93 -39.49
CA ALA A 148 -28.93 13.73 -39.99
C ALA A 148 -29.38 13.20 -41.35
#